data_AF-A0A7S0QK68-F1
#
_entry.id   AF-A0A7S0QK68-F1
#
_cell.length_a   1.000
_cell.length_b   1.000
_cell.length_c   1.000
_cell.angle_alpha   90.00
_cell.angle_beta   90.00
_cell.angle_gamma   90.00
#
_symmetry.space_group_name_H-M   'P 1'
#
loop_
_entity.id
_entity.type
_entity.pdbx_description
1 polymer ?
#
loop_
_entity_poly.entity_id
_entity_poly.type
_entity_poly.pdbx_seq_one_letter_code
_entity_poly.pdbx_strand_id
1 'polypeptide(L)'
;EDSPVVVPSNCFIHPVTGQVMPMEGNIWYDVLSGSFTVGSRLSFDAMRAGPLPYICNAVHGTGNCYPSSSAPYAHLLPSENWWPLRDDREMFDSFTGIRVSVVGVTFDSRCGKLAAVGGSMVDAETRMLKPIRMFDFFEEPKSRKLVSVLGVAVDPLSLKVVPIFGRCKSESDAPTVQWSKFQDRFSGLSKNVHRCIFDPISRGEVCAVDNEIVLTLRLAIFESNLSLLLAYQSHLLTLHRLLEEVGSSGGVSGFGPIT
;
A
#
# COMPACT_ATOMS: atom_id res chain seq x y z
N GLU A 1 -30.77 25.69 -5.92
CA GLU A 1 -30.11 25.39 -4.64
C GLU A 1 -29.55 23.98 -4.74
N ASP A 2 -28.24 23.84 -4.81
CA ASP A 2 -27.62 22.52 -4.88
C ASP A 2 -27.68 21.89 -3.49
N SER A 3 -28.42 20.79 -3.37
CA SER A 3 -28.44 19.97 -2.17
C SER A 3 -27.01 19.57 -1.79
N PRO A 4 -26.62 19.60 -0.50
CA PRO A 4 -25.28 19.23 -0.09
C PRO A 4 -24.97 17.81 -0.53
N VAL A 5 -23.86 17.64 -1.28
CA VAL A 5 -23.40 16.32 -1.72
C VAL A 5 -22.96 15.54 -0.48
N VAL A 6 -23.69 14.47 -0.16
CA VAL A 6 -23.39 13.61 0.98
C VAL A 6 -22.19 12.75 0.64
N VAL A 7 -21.12 12.86 1.44
CA VAL A 7 -19.95 11.99 1.34
C VAL A 7 -20.33 10.59 1.83
N PRO A 8 -20.11 9.52 1.03
CA PRO A 8 -20.38 8.15 1.48
C PRO A 8 -19.62 7.80 2.76
N SER A 9 -20.19 6.94 3.61
CA SER A 9 -19.64 6.60 4.94
C SER A 9 -18.22 6.01 4.92
N ASN A 10 -17.83 5.40 3.81
CA ASN A 10 -16.51 4.78 3.62
C ASN A 10 -15.58 5.65 2.76
N CYS A 11 -15.91 6.93 2.61
CA CYS A 11 -15.14 7.93 1.89
C CYS A 11 -14.81 9.11 2.81
N PHE A 12 -13.79 9.89 2.45
CA PHE A 12 -13.43 11.15 3.10
C PHE A 12 -13.12 12.21 2.04
N ILE A 13 -13.11 13.47 2.46
CA ILE A 13 -12.66 14.58 1.62
C ILE A 13 -11.15 14.74 1.82
N HIS A 14 -10.37 14.63 0.75
CA HIS A 14 -8.94 14.78 0.79
C HIS A 14 -8.56 16.21 1.23
N PRO A 15 -7.77 16.38 2.30
CA PRO A 15 -7.59 17.69 2.94
C PRO A 15 -6.84 18.71 2.10
N VAL A 16 -6.12 18.28 1.05
CA VAL A 16 -5.36 19.17 0.17
C VAL A 16 -6.07 19.41 -1.16
N THR A 17 -6.70 18.37 -1.72
CA THR A 17 -7.27 18.43 -3.08
C THR A 17 -8.78 18.68 -3.08
N GLY A 18 -9.45 18.53 -1.93
CA GLY A 18 -10.90 18.63 -1.81
C GLY A 18 -11.67 17.48 -2.47
N GLN A 19 -10.98 16.47 -3.01
CA GLN A 19 -11.60 15.35 -3.71
C GLN A 19 -12.16 14.32 -2.73
N VAL A 20 -13.30 13.71 -3.09
CA VAL A 20 -13.85 12.57 -2.33
C VAL A 20 -13.05 11.32 -2.69
N MET A 21 -12.46 10.67 -1.69
CA MET A 21 -11.64 9.46 -1.85
C MET A 21 -12.12 8.34 -0.92
N PRO A 22 -11.98 7.06 -1.30
CA PRO A 22 -12.23 5.95 -0.39
C PRO A 22 -11.28 6.02 0.81
N MET A 23 -11.79 5.76 2.02
CA MET A 23 -10.96 5.60 3.22
C MET A 23 -10.01 4.41 3.05
N GLU A 24 -10.56 3.26 2.65
CA GLU A 24 -9.79 2.05 2.41
C GLU A 24 -8.79 2.27 1.26
N GLY A 25 -7.52 2.02 1.56
CA GLY A 25 -6.41 2.20 0.63
C GLY A 25 -5.81 3.60 0.55
N ASN A 26 -6.48 4.63 1.06
CA ASN A 26 -5.91 5.97 1.15
C ASN A 26 -5.60 6.39 2.59
N ILE A 27 -6.17 5.73 3.59
CA ILE A 27 -5.90 5.99 5.00
C ILE A 27 -4.96 4.92 5.55
N TRP A 28 -3.95 5.37 6.28
CA TRP A 28 -2.92 4.56 6.91
C TRP A 28 -2.79 4.93 8.37
N TYR A 29 -2.58 3.95 9.23
CA TYR A 29 -2.38 4.14 10.66
C TYR A 29 -0.92 3.98 11.00
N ASP A 30 -0.28 5.08 11.39
CA ASP A 30 1.04 5.03 11.97
C ASP A 30 0.94 4.60 13.43
N VAL A 31 1.41 3.39 13.66
CA VAL A 31 1.38 2.72 14.96
C VAL A 31 2.24 3.44 16.01
N LEU A 32 3.22 4.22 15.58
CA LEU A 32 4.23 4.84 16.45
C LEU A 32 3.76 6.18 16.97
N SER A 33 3.22 7.00 16.07
CA SER A 33 2.57 8.25 16.42
C SER A 33 1.14 8.05 16.93
N GLY A 34 0.57 6.85 16.75
CA GLY A 34 -0.81 6.54 17.12
C GLY A 34 -1.84 7.32 16.28
N SER A 35 -1.48 7.71 15.05
CA SER A 35 -2.24 8.66 14.25
C SER A 35 -2.59 8.14 12.85
N PHE A 36 -3.69 8.65 12.29
CA PHE A 36 -4.06 8.38 10.91
C PHE A 36 -3.46 9.41 9.97
N THR A 37 -2.92 8.93 8.85
CA THR A 37 -2.37 9.76 7.79
C THR A 37 -2.93 9.34 6.44
N VAL A 38 -3.15 10.31 5.57
CA VAL A 38 -3.52 10.06 4.17
C VAL A 38 -2.26 9.66 3.39
N GLY A 39 -2.33 8.58 2.61
CA GLY A 39 -1.18 7.98 1.92
C GLY A 39 -0.41 8.97 1.03
N SER A 40 -1.09 9.95 0.43
CA SER A 40 -0.49 11.04 -0.35
C SER A 40 0.54 11.87 0.42
N ARG A 41 0.52 11.83 1.76
CA ARG A 41 1.42 12.56 2.66
C ARG A 41 2.57 11.71 3.21
N LEU A 42 2.65 10.42 2.87
CA LEU A 42 3.70 9.52 3.36
C LEU A 42 4.87 9.42 2.37
N SER A 43 6.10 9.51 2.87
CA SER A 43 7.30 9.17 2.09
C SER A 43 7.43 7.66 1.92
N PHE A 44 8.23 7.22 0.94
CA PHE A 44 8.52 5.79 0.75
C PHE A 44 9.02 5.12 2.02
N ASP A 45 9.98 5.78 2.69
CA ASP A 45 10.61 5.26 3.89
C ASP A 45 9.63 5.19 5.05
N ALA A 46 8.73 6.17 5.18
CA ALA A 46 7.67 6.15 6.19
C ALA A 46 6.73 4.96 5.99
N MET A 47 6.36 4.64 4.74
CA MET A 47 5.53 3.46 4.46
C MET A 47 6.26 2.14 4.66
N ARG A 48 7.53 2.08 4.26
CA ARG A 48 8.38 0.93 4.53
C ARG A 48 8.60 0.74 6.04
N ALA A 49 8.57 1.82 6.81
CA ALA A 49 8.69 1.83 8.27
C ALA A 49 7.43 1.41 9.03
N GLY A 50 6.35 1.04 8.35
CA GLY A 50 5.31 0.20 8.95
C GLY A 50 3.97 0.80 9.42
N PRO A 51 3.45 1.91 8.86
CA PRO A 51 2.04 2.23 9.04
C PRO A 51 1.18 1.15 8.39
N LEU A 52 0.09 0.77 9.05
CA LEU A 52 -0.81 -0.28 8.61
C LEU A 52 -1.96 0.34 7.79
N PRO A 53 -2.36 -0.27 6.66
CA PRO A 53 -3.50 0.24 5.91
C PRO A 53 -4.77 0.14 6.76
N TYR A 54 -5.61 1.17 6.69
CA TYR A 54 -6.94 1.12 7.29
C TYR A 54 -7.87 0.28 6.41
N ILE A 55 -8.57 -0.66 7.04
CA ILE A 55 -9.58 -1.52 6.43
C ILE A 55 -10.92 -1.18 7.06
N CYS A 56 -11.90 -0.85 6.22
CA CYS A 56 -13.24 -0.50 6.69
C CYS A 56 -13.93 -1.75 7.28
N ASN A 57 -14.36 -1.68 8.54
CA ASN A 57 -15.22 -2.67 9.15
C ASN A 57 -16.66 -2.19 9.12
N ALA A 58 -17.54 -2.94 8.48
CA ALA A 58 -18.95 -2.59 8.37
C ALA A 58 -19.67 -2.80 9.70
N VAL A 59 -20.45 -1.80 10.11
CA VAL A 59 -21.30 -1.90 11.31
C VAL A 59 -22.55 -2.70 10.94
N HIS A 60 -22.74 -3.87 11.54
CA HIS A 60 -24.03 -4.55 11.52
C HIS A 60 -24.86 -4.05 12.71
N GLY A 61 -26.03 -3.45 12.43
CA GLY A 61 -26.88 -2.81 13.45
C GLY A 61 -27.40 -3.71 14.58
N THR A 62 -27.17 -5.03 14.49
CA THR A 62 -27.59 -6.04 15.48
C THR A 62 -26.52 -7.12 15.73
N GLY A 63 -25.33 -7.01 15.13
CA GLY A 63 -24.29 -8.05 15.15
C GLY A 63 -23.00 -7.60 15.82
N ASN A 64 -22.12 -8.56 16.15
CA ASN A 64 -20.75 -8.24 16.55
C ASN A 64 -20.01 -7.66 15.33
N CYS A 65 -19.27 -6.57 15.49
CA CYS A 65 -18.29 -6.15 14.49
C CYS A 65 -17.07 -7.07 14.63
N TYR A 66 -16.53 -7.60 13.53
CA TYR A 66 -15.28 -8.35 13.56
C TYR A 66 -14.37 -7.91 12.41
N PRO A 67 -13.06 -7.70 12.61
CA PRO A 67 -12.29 -7.84 13.86
C PRO A 67 -12.76 -6.88 14.97
N SER A 68 -12.99 -7.41 16.17
CA SER A 68 -13.34 -6.63 17.36
C SER A 68 -12.12 -6.46 18.24
N SER A 69 -11.88 -5.27 18.79
CA SER A 69 -10.81 -5.04 19.76
C SER A 69 -11.03 -5.76 21.09
N SER A 70 -12.12 -6.49 21.28
CA SER A 70 -12.33 -7.36 22.45
C SER A 70 -12.00 -8.83 22.17
N ALA A 71 -11.77 -9.17 20.89
CA ALA A 71 -11.41 -10.54 20.54
C ALA A 71 -10.03 -10.84 21.13
N PRO A 72 -9.82 -12.06 21.68
CA PRO A 72 -8.60 -12.42 22.42
C PRO A 72 -7.31 -12.21 21.61
N TYR A 73 -7.41 -12.13 20.29
CA TYR A 73 -6.29 -12.04 19.36
C TYR A 73 -6.29 -10.75 18.51
N ALA A 74 -7.26 -9.84 18.70
CA ALA A 74 -7.32 -8.59 17.94
C ALA A 74 -6.34 -7.51 18.43
N HIS A 75 -5.69 -7.74 19.57
CA HIS A 75 -4.83 -6.78 20.26
C HIS A 75 -3.40 -6.69 19.72
N LEU A 76 -3.10 -7.21 18.54
CA LEU A 76 -1.72 -7.26 18.03
C LEU A 76 -1.34 -5.99 17.28
N LEU A 77 -1.43 -4.90 18.03
CA LEU A 77 -0.75 -3.62 17.81
C LEU A 77 0.15 -3.40 19.03
N PRO A 78 1.35 -2.81 18.87
CA PRO A 78 2.36 -2.72 19.91
C PRO A 78 1.82 -2.07 21.18
N SER A 79 1.98 -2.73 22.32
CA SER A 79 2.18 -2.03 23.58
C SER A 79 3.68 -1.79 23.72
N GLU A 80 4.12 -0.59 23.38
CA GLU A 80 5.44 0.00 23.67
C GLU A 80 6.70 -0.68 23.07
N ASN A 81 7.43 0.11 22.28
CA ASN A 81 8.89 0.08 22.13
C ASN A 81 9.61 -1.19 21.64
N TRP A 82 9.09 -1.93 20.67
CA TRP A 82 9.92 -2.86 19.89
C TRP A 82 9.86 -2.58 18.39
N TRP A 83 11.02 -2.22 17.85
CA TRP A 83 11.33 -2.00 16.44
C TRP A 83 12.47 -2.92 15.99
N PRO A 84 12.62 -3.23 14.68
CA PRO A 84 11.77 -2.84 13.56
C PRO A 84 11.04 -4.01 12.87
N LEU A 85 9.90 -3.67 12.26
CA LEU A 85 8.95 -4.54 11.55
C LEU A 85 9.57 -5.46 10.49
N ARG A 86 9.20 -6.74 10.54
CA ARG A 86 9.32 -7.72 9.44
C ARG A 86 8.62 -9.01 9.82
N ASP A 87 7.64 -9.48 9.05
CA ASP A 87 7.04 -10.83 9.16
C ASP A 87 6.60 -11.32 10.58
N ASP A 88 6.67 -10.47 11.60
CA ASP A 88 6.66 -10.79 13.03
C ASP A 88 5.42 -10.27 13.74
N ARG A 89 4.62 -9.44 13.07
CA ARG A 89 3.29 -9.04 13.55
C ARG A 89 2.31 -10.13 13.18
N GLU A 90 2.32 -11.18 13.99
CA GLU A 90 1.39 -12.29 13.84
C GLU A 90 0.26 -12.16 14.84
N MET A 91 -0.95 -12.48 14.39
CA MET A 91 -2.14 -12.69 15.18
C MET A 91 -2.73 -14.06 14.95
N PHE A 92 -3.67 -14.45 15.80
CA PHE A 92 -4.51 -15.60 15.49
C PHE A 92 -5.75 -15.10 14.76
N ASP A 93 -6.04 -15.71 13.62
CA ASP A 93 -7.34 -15.57 12.98
C ASP A 93 -8.39 -16.17 13.92
N SER A 94 -9.31 -15.36 14.46
CA SER A 94 -10.28 -15.87 15.44
C SER A 94 -11.24 -16.92 14.86
N PHE A 95 -11.38 -16.99 13.53
CA PHE A 95 -12.30 -17.95 12.92
C PHE A 95 -11.67 -19.32 12.73
N THR A 96 -10.35 -19.38 12.54
CA THR A 96 -9.64 -20.63 12.25
C THR A 96 -8.63 -21.02 13.32
N GLY A 97 -8.27 -20.10 14.20
CA GLY A 97 -7.25 -20.28 15.24
C GLY A 97 -5.84 -20.39 14.70
N ILE A 98 -5.62 -20.23 13.39
CA ILE A 98 -4.28 -20.29 12.82
C ILE A 98 -3.57 -18.96 13.00
N ARG A 99 -2.25 -19.03 13.08
CA ARG A 99 -1.37 -17.87 13.14
C ARG A 99 -1.27 -17.21 11.76
N VAL A 100 -1.54 -15.92 11.68
CA VAL A 100 -1.63 -15.12 10.45
C VAL A 100 -0.93 -13.78 10.63
N SER A 101 -0.43 -13.18 9.56
CA SER A 101 0.16 -11.84 9.62
C SER A 101 -0.92 -10.77 9.78
N VAL A 102 -0.60 -9.70 10.52
CA VAL A 102 -1.41 -8.48 10.56
C VAL A 102 -1.22 -7.76 9.22
N VAL A 103 -2.32 -7.61 8.48
CA VAL A 103 -2.36 -7.01 7.13
C VAL A 103 -2.99 -5.62 7.13
N GLY A 104 -3.53 -5.16 8.26
CA GLY A 104 -4.10 -3.83 8.40
C GLY A 104 -4.65 -3.57 9.79
N VAL A 105 -5.33 -2.43 9.94
CA VAL A 105 -6.09 -2.09 11.15
C VAL A 105 -7.51 -1.72 10.78
N THR A 106 -8.41 -1.90 11.74
CA THR A 106 -9.77 -1.43 11.63
C THR A 106 -10.23 -0.77 12.92
N PHE A 107 -11.30 0.01 12.82
CA PHE A 107 -11.94 0.62 13.97
C PHE A 107 -13.09 -0.28 14.46
N ASP A 108 -13.01 -0.74 15.71
CA ASP A 108 -14.11 -1.39 16.38
C ASP A 108 -15.13 -0.31 16.79
N SER A 109 -16.22 -0.23 16.04
CA SER A 109 -17.29 0.76 16.24
C SER A 109 -18.02 0.63 17.58
N ARG A 110 -17.93 -0.52 18.26
CA ARG A 110 -18.64 -0.77 19.52
C ARG A 110 -17.86 -0.21 20.71
N CYS A 111 -16.55 -0.44 20.77
CA CYS A 111 -15.73 0.04 21.89
C CYS A 111 -14.86 1.25 21.54
N GLY A 112 -14.89 1.72 20.30
CA GLY A 112 -14.16 2.89 19.85
C GLY A 112 -12.64 2.71 19.82
N LYS A 113 -12.16 1.47 19.66
CA LYS A 113 -10.73 1.11 19.71
C LYS A 113 -10.29 0.52 18.39
N LEU A 114 -9.00 0.63 18.11
CA LEU A 114 -8.40 -0.04 16.95
C LEU A 114 -8.20 -1.52 17.21
N ALA A 115 -8.42 -2.32 16.17
CA ALA A 115 -8.21 -3.75 16.15
C ALA A 115 -7.27 -4.11 15.00
N ALA A 116 -6.35 -5.03 15.24
CA ALA A 116 -5.53 -5.62 14.20
C ALA A 116 -6.41 -6.47 13.27
N VAL A 117 -6.08 -6.44 11.97
CA VAL A 117 -6.77 -7.22 10.94
C VAL A 117 -5.80 -8.25 10.37
N GLY A 118 -6.23 -9.50 10.37
CA GLY A 118 -5.49 -10.65 9.85
C GLY A 118 -6.46 -11.79 9.62
N GLY A 119 -6.18 -12.62 8.61
CA GLY A 119 -7.07 -13.71 8.24
C GLY A 119 -6.36 -14.83 7.51
N SER A 120 -7.08 -15.93 7.34
CA SER A 120 -6.61 -17.11 6.62
C SER A 120 -7.42 -17.34 5.35
N MET A 121 -6.80 -18.06 4.40
CA MET A 121 -7.43 -18.50 3.17
C MET A 121 -7.05 -19.96 2.87
N VAL A 122 -7.82 -20.60 2.00
CA VAL A 122 -7.51 -21.95 1.52
C VAL A 122 -6.47 -21.84 0.40
N ASP A 123 -5.39 -22.58 0.55
CA ASP A 123 -4.36 -22.70 -0.48
C ASP A 123 -4.89 -23.42 -1.72
N ALA A 124 -4.56 -22.89 -2.90
CA ALA A 124 -5.10 -23.39 -4.17
C ALA A 124 -4.61 -24.81 -4.48
N GLU A 125 -3.38 -25.15 -4.12
CA GLU A 125 -2.74 -26.42 -4.47
C GLU A 125 -3.01 -27.48 -3.39
N THR A 126 -2.68 -27.16 -2.14
CA THR A 126 -2.73 -28.11 -1.02
C THR A 126 -4.11 -28.24 -0.40
N ARG A 127 -5.03 -27.30 -0.66
CA ARG A 127 -6.37 -27.21 -0.03
C ARG A 127 -6.32 -27.07 1.50
N MET A 128 -5.15 -26.74 2.05
CA MET A 128 -4.93 -26.47 3.46
C MET A 128 -5.14 -24.99 3.76
N LEU A 129 -5.43 -24.65 5.02
CA LEU A 129 -5.48 -23.27 5.45
C LEU A 129 -4.07 -22.67 5.49
N LYS A 130 -3.93 -21.46 4.95
CA LYS A 130 -2.72 -20.64 5.03
C LYS A 130 -3.07 -19.18 5.37
N PRO A 131 -2.12 -18.38 5.88
CA PRO A 131 -2.34 -16.94 6.08
C PRO A 131 -2.67 -16.22 4.78
N ILE A 132 -3.55 -15.22 4.82
CA ILE A 132 -3.72 -14.29 3.71
C ILE A 132 -2.47 -13.43 3.61
N ARG A 133 -1.84 -13.43 2.42
CA ARG A 133 -0.68 -12.61 2.11
C ARG A 133 -0.93 -11.88 0.80
N MET A 134 -0.53 -10.61 0.75
CA MET A 134 -0.57 -9.83 -0.49
C MET A 134 0.26 -10.53 -1.57
N PHE A 135 -0.29 -10.56 -2.78
CA PHE A 135 0.28 -11.18 -3.97
C PHE A 135 0.38 -12.71 -3.97
N ASP A 136 0.00 -13.37 -2.88
CA ASP A 136 -0.15 -14.83 -2.85
C ASP A 136 -1.34 -15.25 -3.73
N PHE A 137 -1.38 -16.52 -4.11
CA PHE A 137 -2.40 -17.07 -4.98
C PHE A 137 -3.42 -17.91 -4.20
N PHE A 138 -4.66 -17.84 -4.64
CA PHE A 138 -5.74 -18.67 -4.15
C PHE A 138 -6.74 -18.97 -5.28
N GLU A 139 -7.57 -19.98 -5.07
CA GLU A 139 -8.64 -20.33 -5.99
C GLU A 139 -9.91 -19.52 -5.65
N GLU A 140 -10.38 -18.70 -6.59
CA GLU A 140 -11.62 -17.95 -6.38
C GLU A 140 -12.79 -18.92 -6.19
N PRO A 141 -13.55 -18.86 -5.07
CA PRO A 141 -14.60 -19.84 -4.78
C PRO A 141 -15.69 -19.93 -5.84
N LYS A 142 -15.99 -18.82 -6.54
CA LYS A 142 -17.05 -18.76 -7.55
C LYS A 142 -16.60 -19.24 -8.93
N SER A 143 -15.44 -18.80 -9.41
CA SER A 143 -14.98 -19.15 -10.77
C SER A 143 -14.06 -20.36 -10.82
N ARG A 144 -13.54 -20.82 -9.68
CA ARG A 144 -12.49 -21.84 -9.58
C ARG A 144 -11.18 -21.47 -10.30
N LYS A 145 -11.00 -20.19 -10.67
CA LYS A 145 -9.77 -19.71 -11.29
C LYS A 145 -8.74 -19.36 -10.23
N LEU A 146 -7.46 -19.60 -10.56
CA LEU A 146 -6.33 -19.13 -9.76
C LEU A 146 -6.22 -17.60 -9.92
N VAL A 147 -6.27 -16.89 -8.79
CA VAL A 147 -6.19 -15.42 -8.74
C VAL A 147 -5.20 -14.98 -7.66
N SER A 148 -4.63 -13.79 -7.83
CA SER A 148 -3.70 -13.21 -6.86
C SER A 148 -4.44 -12.30 -5.88
N VAL A 149 -3.99 -12.31 -4.62
CA VAL A 149 -4.48 -11.39 -3.58
C VAL A 149 -3.96 -9.99 -3.87
N LEU A 150 -4.88 -9.09 -4.27
CA LEU A 150 -4.60 -7.69 -4.54
C LEU A 150 -5.08 -6.76 -3.42
N GLY A 151 -5.75 -7.28 -2.39
CA GLY A 151 -6.17 -6.52 -1.22
C GLY A 151 -6.74 -7.42 -0.15
N VAL A 152 -7.17 -6.82 0.94
CA VAL A 152 -7.83 -7.52 2.05
C VAL A 152 -8.95 -6.64 2.57
N ALA A 153 -10.10 -7.25 2.86
CA ALA A 153 -11.20 -6.58 3.51
C ALA A 153 -11.91 -7.46 4.53
N VAL A 154 -12.77 -6.83 5.32
CA VAL A 154 -13.71 -7.51 6.19
C VAL A 154 -15.00 -7.72 5.40
N ASP A 155 -15.40 -8.97 5.20
CA ASP A 155 -16.67 -9.30 4.56
C ASP A 155 -17.82 -8.87 5.49
N PRO A 156 -18.75 -8.00 5.05
CA PRO A 156 -19.77 -7.45 5.94
C PRO A 156 -20.76 -8.50 6.46
N LEU A 157 -20.90 -9.64 5.79
CA LEU A 157 -21.87 -10.69 6.16
C LEU A 157 -21.27 -11.72 7.12
N SER A 158 -20.13 -12.31 6.75
CA SER A 158 -19.44 -13.32 7.55
C SER A 158 -18.54 -12.72 8.61
N LEU A 159 -18.24 -11.42 8.49
CA LEU A 159 -17.29 -10.67 9.31
C LEU A 159 -15.86 -11.25 9.25
N LYS A 160 -15.58 -12.13 8.29
CA LYS A 160 -14.26 -12.71 8.09
C LYS A 160 -13.39 -11.75 7.32
N VAL A 161 -12.10 -11.80 7.63
CA VAL A 161 -11.09 -11.17 6.79
C VAL A 161 -10.93 -12.03 5.54
N VAL A 162 -11.17 -11.43 4.37
CA VAL A 162 -11.17 -12.11 3.07
C VAL A 162 -10.17 -11.47 2.11
N PRO A 163 -9.50 -12.26 1.26
CA PRO A 163 -8.68 -11.72 0.19
C PRO A 163 -9.56 -11.03 -0.86
N ILE A 164 -9.12 -9.86 -1.30
CA ILE A 164 -9.66 -9.16 -2.46
C ILE A 164 -8.77 -9.45 -3.67
N PHE A 165 -9.41 -9.69 -4.81
CA PHE A 165 -8.77 -9.84 -6.12
C PHE A 165 -9.53 -8.98 -7.11
N GLY A 166 -8.83 -8.46 -8.12
CA GLY A 166 -9.46 -7.65 -9.15
C GLY A 166 -10.13 -8.51 -10.21
N ARG A 167 -11.33 -8.09 -10.63
CA ARG A 167 -11.98 -8.56 -11.85
C ARG A 167 -12.00 -7.41 -12.85
N CYS A 168 -11.39 -7.59 -14.01
CA CYS A 168 -11.49 -6.59 -15.06
C CYS A 168 -12.85 -6.74 -15.75
N LYS A 169 -13.65 -5.67 -15.82
CA LYS A 169 -14.85 -5.61 -16.68
C LYS A 169 -14.48 -5.40 -18.16
N SER A 170 -13.30 -5.85 -18.60
CA SER A 170 -12.96 -5.88 -20.02
C SER A 170 -13.42 -7.22 -20.61
N GLU A 171 -13.81 -7.24 -21.89
CA GLU A 171 -14.37 -8.38 -22.63
C GLU A 171 -13.56 -9.70 -22.56
N SER A 172 -12.30 -9.64 -22.12
CA SER A 172 -11.53 -10.80 -21.71
C SER A 172 -11.73 -11.04 -20.21
N ASP A 173 -12.38 -12.15 -19.87
CA ASP A 173 -12.62 -12.69 -18.51
C ASP A 173 -11.31 -13.13 -17.79
N ALA A 174 -10.23 -12.39 -18.06
CA ALA A 174 -8.92 -12.53 -17.48
C ALA A 174 -8.89 -11.86 -16.10
N PRO A 175 -8.33 -12.54 -15.09
CA PRO A 175 -8.18 -11.96 -13.76
C PRO A 175 -7.33 -10.70 -13.84
N THR A 176 -7.70 -9.68 -13.07
CA THR A 176 -6.83 -8.50 -12.95
C THR A 176 -5.53 -8.92 -12.31
N VAL A 177 -4.42 -8.68 -13.01
CA VAL A 177 -3.08 -8.98 -12.53
C VAL A 177 -2.46 -7.69 -12.03
N GLN A 178 -1.59 -7.79 -11.02
CA GLN A 178 -0.77 -6.67 -10.59
C GLN A 178 -0.09 -6.03 -11.80
N TRP A 179 -0.02 -4.70 -11.82
CA TRP A 179 0.57 -3.87 -12.87
C TRP A 179 -0.20 -3.79 -14.19
N SER A 180 -1.34 -4.49 -14.34
CA SER A 180 -2.21 -4.28 -15.50
C SER A 180 -2.74 -2.85 -15.52
N LYS A 181 -3.14 -2.34 -16.69
CA LYS A 181 -3.78 -1.02 -16.79
C LYS A 181 -5.24 -1.09 -16.37
N PHE A 182 -5.72 -0.07 -15.67
CA PHE A 182 -7.13 0.16 -15.40
C PHE A 182 -7.46 1.65 -15.55
N GLN A 183 -8.75 1.95 -15.78
CA GLN A 183 -9.23 3.33 -15.80
C GLN A 183 -9.73 3.70 -14.39
N ASP A 184 -9.04 4.64 -13.75
CA ASP A 184 -9.43 5.14 -12.44
C ASP A 184 -10.72 5.95 -12.55
N ARG A 185 -11.78 5.49 -11.88
CA ARG A 185 -13.09 6.17 -11.90
C ARG A 185 -13.08 7.49 -11.13
N PHE A 186 -12.18 7.64 -10.15
CA PHE A 186 -12.08 8.86 -9.36
C PHE A 186 -11.30 9.95 -10.11
N SER A 187 -10.22 9.58 -10.80
CA SER A 187 -9.37 10.54 -11.53
C SER A 187 -9.59 10.61 -13.05
N GLY A 188 -10.29 9.63 -13.63
CA GLY A 188 -10.46 9.47 -15.09
C GLY A 188 -9.22 9.00 -15.86
N LEU A 189 -8.09 8.76 -15.17
CA LEU A 189 -6.79 8.45 -15.82
C LEU A 189 -6.55 6.96 -15.94
N SER A 190 -5.75 6.56 -16.94
CA SER A 190 -5.24 5.19 -17.05
C SER A 190 -4.07 4.97 -16.09
N LYS A 191 -4.29 4.13 -15.08
CA LYS A 191 -3.34 3.84 -14.01
C LYS A 191 -2.98 2.35 -13.95
N ASN A 192 -1.96 2.00 -13.17
CA ASN A 192 -1.56 0.61 -12.98
C ASN A 192 -2.29 0.01 -11.77
N VAL A 193 -2.73 -1.24 -11.89
CA VAL A 193 -3.34 -1.94 -10.76
C VAL A 193 -2.26 -2.29 -9.74
N HIS A 194 -2.34 -1.66 -8.58
CA HIS A 194 -1.43 -1.95 -7.47
C HIS A 194 -2.08 -2.77 -6.39
N ARG A 195 -3.34 -2.44 -6.12
CA ARG A 195 -4.18 -3.10 -5.14
C ARG A 195 -5.63 -3.03 -5.57
N CYS A 196 -6.47 -3.76 -4.87
CA CYS A 196 -7.90 -3.72 -5.01
C CYS A 196 -8.54 -3.44 -3.65
N ILE A 197 -9.66 -2.73 -3.69
CA ILE A 197 -10.51 -2.46 -2.53
C ILE A 197 -11.96 -2.78 -2.92
N PHE A 198 -12.86 -2.91 -1.94
CA PHE A 198 -14.28 -2.86 -2.25
C PHE A 198 -14.65 -1.47 -2.78
N ASP A 199 -15.45 -1.43 -3.84
CA ASP A 199 -15.96 -0.18 -4.39
C ASP A 199 -16.81 0.50 -3.30
N PRO A 200 -16.40 1.69 -2.81
CA PRO A 200 -17.11 2.38 -1.74
C PRO A 200 -18.49 2.89 -2.17
N ILE A 201 -18.75 2.99 -3.48
CA ILE A 201 -20.00 3.45 -4.07
C ILE A 201 -20.86 2.25 -4.48
N SER A 202 -20.25 1.29 -5.19
CA SER A 202 -20.94 0.10 -5.73
C SER A 202 -20.75 -1.10 -4.80
N ARG A 203 -21.58 -1.22 -3.76
CA ARG A 203 -21.47 -2.31 -2.77
C ARG A 203 -21.39 -3.69 -3.44
N GLY A 204 -20.30 -4.41 -3.17
CA GLY A 204 -20.06 -5.76 -3.67
C GLY A 204 -19.25 -5.82 -4.98
N GLU A 205 -18.96 -4.68 -5.61
CA GLU A 205 -17.94 -4.62 -6.66
C GLU A 205 -16.55 -4.40 -6.04
N VAL A 206 -15.53 -4.89 -6.74
CA VAL A 206 -14.13 -4.62 -6.41
C VAL A 206 -13.63 -3.62 -7.44
N CYS A 207 -12.95 -2.57 -6.98
CA CYS A 207 -12.24 -1.66 -7.88
C CYS A 207 -10.73 -1.80 -7.68
N ALA A 208 -10.01 -1.75 -8.80
CA ALA A 208 -8.59 -1.52 -8.76
C ALA A 208 -8.34 -0.08 -8.31
N VAL A 209 -7.32 0.10 -7.49
CA VAL A 209 -6.81 1.42 -7.16
C VAL A 209 -5.31 1.45 -7.38
N ASP A 210 -4.85 2.61 -7.85
CA ASP A 210 -3.44 2.90 -7.92
C ASP A 210 -2.99 3.33 -6.53
N ASN A 211 -1.76 3.00 -6.19
CA ASN A 211 -1.13 3.60 -5.04
C ASN A 211 -0.64 4.98 -5.50
N GLU A 212 -1.26 6.09 -5.07
CA GLU A 212 -0.67 7.44 -5.28
C GLU A 212 0.80 7.47 -4.80
N ILE A 213 1.06 6.68 -3.76
CA ILE A 213 2.35 6.32 -3.22
C ILE A 213 3.33 5.83 -4.27
N VAL A 214 2.96 4.96 -5.23
CA VAL A 214 3.89 4.45 -6.25
C VAL A 214 4.26 5.53 -7.25
N LEU A 215 3.37 6.49 -7.52
CA LEU A 215 3.73 7.70 -8.24
C LEU A 215 4.81 8.47 -7.46
N THR A 216 4.64 8.67 -6.15
CA THR A 216 5.66 9.25 -5.26
C THR A 216 6.94 8.41 -5.23
N LEU A 217 6.86 7.07 -5.27
CA LEU A 217 8.03 6.17 -5.30
C LEU A 217 8.80 6.30 -6.62
N ARG A 218 8.09 6.36 -7.74
CA ARG A 218 8.70 6.55 -9.06
C ARG A 218 9.34 7.92 -9.18
N LEU A 219 8.71 8.96 -8.63
CA LEU A 219 9.25 10.31 -8.59
C LEU A 219 10.50 10.39 -7.68
N ALA A 220 10.47 9.78 -6.48
CA ALA A 220 11.62 9.76 -5.58
C ALA A 220 12.80 8.96 -6.14
N ILE A 221 12.55 7.81 -6.79
CA ILE A 221 13.59 7.04 -7.50
C ILE A 221 14.15 7.86 -8.67
N PHE A 222 13.29 8.57 -9.40
CA PHE A 222 13.72 9.44 -10.49
C PHE A 222 14.59 10.62 -10.01
N GLU A 223 14.21 11.29 -8.92
CA GLU A 223 14.99 12.39 -8.30
C GLU A 223 16.34 11.91 -7.74
N SER A 224 16.36 10.73 -7.12
CA SER A 224 17.59 10.09 -6.64
C SER A 224 18.53 9.75 -7.80
N ASN A 225 17.99 9.17 -8.88
CA ASN A 225 18.77 8.87 -10.09
C ASN A 225 19.28 10.14 -10.77
N LEU A 226 18.48 11.22 -10.80
CA LEU A 226 18.87 12.51 -11.37
C LEU A 226 20.01 13.15 -10.56
N SER A 227 19.92 13.10 -9.24
CA SER A 227 20.96 13.60 -8.33
C SER A 227 22.28 12.84 -8.47
N LEU A 228 22.19 11.52 -8.66
CA LEU A 228 23.36 10.68 -8.93
C LEU A 228 24.01 11.00 -10.28
N LEU A 229 23.20 11.28 -11.29
CA LEU A 229 23.67 11.68 -12.63
C LEU A 229 24.36 13.05 -12.61
N LEU A 230 23.81 14.02 -11.87
CA LEU A 230 24.41 15.34 -11.66
C LEU A 230 25.73 15.25 -10.87
N ALA A 231 25.79 14.40 -9.84
CA ALA A 231 27.01 14.16 -9.09
C ALA A 231 28.10 13.54 -9.97
N TYR A 232 27.74 12.59 -10.83
CA TYR A 232 28.67 11.98 -11.80
C TYR A 232 29.19 13.01 -12.81
N GLN A 233 28.31 13.87 -13.33
CA GLN A 233 28.69 14.95 -14.24
C GLN A 233 29.65 15.95 -13.58
N SER A 234 29.38 16.34 -12.33
CA SER A 234 30.29 17.22 -11.57
C SER A 234 31.65 16.57 -11.34
N HIS A 235 31.70 15.26 -11.08
CA HIS A 235 32.96 14.55 -10.88
C HIS A 235 33.79 14.49 -12.17
N LEU A 236 33.15 14.24 -13.32
CA LEU A 236 33.82 14.25 -14.63
C LEU A 236 34.39 15.63 -14.98
N LEU A 237 33.68 16.71 -14.68
CA LEU A 237 34.16 18.08 -14.90
C LEU A 237 35.37 18.41 -14.02
N THR A 238 35.37 17.95 -12.77
CA THR A 238 36.53 18.11 -11.87
C THR A 238 37.73 17.33 -12.39
N LEU A 239 37.54 16.09 -12.83
CA LEU A 239 38.62 15.29 -13.44
C LEU A 239 39.16 15.95 -14.71
N HIS A 240 38.30 16.52 -15.54
CA HIS A 240 38.72 17.23 -16.75
C HIS A 240 39.60 18.44 -16.41
N ARG A 241 39.20 19.27 -15.44
CA ARG A 241 40.01 20.41 -14.98
C ARG A 241 41.36 19.97 -14.41
N LEU A 242 41.39 18.90 -13.61
CA LEU A 242 42.65 18.37 -13.07
C LEU A 242 43.56 17.85 -14.20
N LEU A 243 43.01 17.23 -15.24
CA LEU A 243 43.79 16.83 -16.42
C LEU A 243 44.29 18.03 -17.22
N GLU A 244 43.52 19.12 -17.33
CA GLU A 244 43.95 20.37 -17.94
C GLU A 244 45.08 21.05 -17.13
N GLU A 245 45.01 21.02 -15.79
CA GLU A 245 46.04 21.56 -14.90
C GLU A 245 47.34 20.74 -14.94
N VAL A 246 47.24 19.41 -15.02
CA VAL A 246 48.40 18.51 -15.21
C VAL A 246 48.99 18.69 -16.61
N GLY A 247 48.15 18.88 -17.64
CA GLY A 247 48.60 19.19 -19.00
C GLY A 247 49.27 20.56 -19.12
N SER A 248 48.83 21.55 -18.34
CA SER A 248 49.37 22.92 -18.36
C SER A 248 50.65 23.07 -17.52
N SER A 249 50.92 22.17 -16.57
CA SER A 249 52.13 22.20 -15.72
C SER A 249 53.33 21.46 -16.32
N GLY A 250 53.18 20.83 -17.49
CA GLY A 250 54.27 20.15 -18.22
C GLY A 250 55.17 21.05 -19.08
N GLY A 251 54.92 22.37 -19.12
CA GLY A 251 55.67 23.33 -19.93
C GLY A 251 56.72 24.12 -19.15
N VAL A 252 57.85 23.51 -18.78
CA VAL A 252 59.05 24.25 -18.33
C VAL A 252 60.09 24.26 -19.45
N SER A 253 60.18 25.40 -20.13
CA SER A 253 61.27 25.77 -21.03
C SER A 253 62.52 26.15 -20.23
N GLY A 254 63.70 25.61 -20.60
CA GLY A 254 64.95 26.13 -20.04
C GLY A 254 66.22 25.31 -20.31
N PHE A 255 66.66 25.20 -21.55
CA PHE A 255 68.09 25.11 -21.85
C PHE A 255 68.41 26.16 -22.92
N GLY A 256 69.08 27.23 -22.50
CA GLY A 256 69.62 28.26 -23.39
C GLY A 256 70.86 27.75 -24.14
N PRO A 257 71.27 28.44 -25.22
CA PRO A 257 72.44 28.04 -25.98
C PRO A 257 73.73 28.33 -25.20
N ILE A 258 74.65 27.38 -25.24
CA ILE A 258 76.02 27.51 -24.73
C ILE A 258 76.87 28.13 -25.86
N THR A 259 77.60 29.20 -25.52
CA THR A 259 78.71 29.76 -26.32
C THR A 259 79.82 28.76 -26.55
#